data_AF-A0A2D9F3I9-F1
#
_entry.id   AF-A0A2D9F3I9-F1
#
_cell.length_a   1.000
_cell.length_b   1.000
_cell.length_c   1.000
_cell.angle_alpha   90.00
_cell.angle_beta   90.00
_cell.angle_gamma   90.00
#
_symmetry.space_group_name_H-M   'P 1'
#
loop_
_entity.id
_entity.type
_entity.pdbx_description
1 polymer ?
#
loop_
_entity_poly.entity_id
_entity_poly.type
_entity_poly.pdbx_seq_one_letter_code
_entity_poly.pdbx_strand_id
1 'polypeptide(L)'
;MKVEATMMDSGVGEGHGADARYEFEAPDDLFTKSPIKVIKAFMQHVDHVELPDEDVGYELYSALKNKEHSVVTGLGILCLNHGDIPFMVMISPKAG
;
A
#
# COMPACT_ATOMS: atom_id res chain seq x y z
N MET A 1 6.34 14.69 4.36
CA MET A 1 6.39 14.61 2.89
C MET A 1 5.10 14.03 2.30
N LYS A 2 4.77 14.37 1.05
CA LYS A 2 3.68 13.72 0.30
C LYS A 2 4.17 12.41 -0.31
N VAL A 3 3.32 11.40 -0.24
CA VAL A 3 3.57 10.05 -0.74
C VAL A 3 2.43 9.68 -1.68
N GLU A 4 2.76 8.99 -2.76
CA GLU A 4 1.79 8.37 -3.66
C GLU A 4 1.98 6.85 -3.61
N ALA A 5 0.86 6.13 -3.73
CA ALA A 5 0.88 4.68 -3.85
C ALA A 5 -0.08 4.23 -4.96
N THR A 6 0.35 3.27 -5.76
CA THR A 6 -0.51 2.56 -6.70
C THR A 6 -0.61 1.11 -6.25
N MET A 7 -1.82 0.66 -5.96
CA MET A 7 -2.11 -0.72 -5.58
C MET A 7 -2.90 -1.38 -6.70
N MET A 8 -2.46 -2.57 -7.09
CA MET A 8 -3.20 -3.47 -7.95
C MET A 8 -3.67 -4.64 -7.12
N ASP A 9 -4.96 -4.91 -7.13
CA ASP A 9 -5.54 -6.10 -6.53
C ASP A 9 -6.46 -6.79 -7.54
N SER A 10 -6.66 -8.10 -7.36
CA SER A 10 -7.53 -8.88 -8.26
C SER A 10 -9.01 -8.81 -7.88
N GLY A 11 -9.40 -7.92 -6.95
CA GLY A 11 -10.76 -7.74 -6.51
C GLY A 11 -11.62 -7.10 -7.58
N VAL A 12 -12.83 -7.64 -7.76
CA VAL A 12 -13.92 -7.03 -8.52
C VAL A 12 -14.92 -6.50 -7.50
N GLY A 13 -14.61 -5.34 -6.91
CA GLY A 13 -15.44 -4.66 -5.90
C GLY A 13 -15.59 -3.18 -6.24
N GLU A 14 -16.81 -2.66 -6.11
CA GLU A 14 -17.21 -1.32 -6.57
C GLU A 14 -16.40 -0.20 -5.88
N GLY A 15 -15.53 0.47 -6.65
CA GLY A 15 -14.95 1.76 -6.25
C GLY A 15 -13.53 2.00 -6.73
N HIS A 16 -12.70 0.95 -6.75
CA HIS A 16 -11.30 1.05 -7.11
C HIS A 16 -11.03 0.03 -8.21
N GLY A 17 -10.77 0.51 -9.43
CA GLY A 17 -10.44 -0.37 -10.54
C GLY A 17 -9.18 -1.19 -10.23
N ALA A 18 -8.81 -2.10 -11.13
CA ALA A 18 -7.61 -2.95 -11.02
C ALA A 18 -6.30 -2.20 -10.68
N ASP A 19 -6.27 -0.87 -10.82
CA ASP A 19 -5.22 0.05 -10.39
C ASP A 19 -5.78 1.18 -9.48
N ALA A 20 -5.75 0.99 -8.16
CA ALA A 20 -6.13 2.01 -7.18
C ALA A 20 -4.96 2.96 -6.89
N ARG A 21 -5.24 4.27 -6.75
CA ARG A 21 -4.22 5.28 -6.43
C ARG A 21 -4.54 6.00 -5.12
N TYR A 22 -3.53 6.14 -4.27
CA TYR A 22 -3.63 6.74 -2.95
C TYR A 22 -2.60 7.85 -2.77
N GLU A 23 -2.95 8.84 -1.97
CA GLU A 23 -2.05 9.92 -1.58
C GLU A 23 -2.15 10.16 -0.07
N PHE A 24 -0.99 10.26 0.59
CA PHE A 24 -0.96 10.51 2.03
C PHE A 24 0.27 11.27 2.48
N GLU A 25 0.17 11.88 3.66
CA GLU A 25 1.30 12.52 4.33
C GLU A 25 2.03 11.51 5.22
N ALA A 26 3.36 11.56 5.19
CA ALA A 26 4.21 10.72 6.02
C ALA A 26 5.44 11.49 6.53
N PRO A 27 6.12 11.00 7.57
CA PRO A 27 7.40 11.56 8.00
C PRO A 27 8.44 11.59 6.87
N ASP A 28 9.28 12.63 6.84
CA ASP A 28 10.27 12.83 5.77
C ASP A 28 11.34 11.71 5.72
N ASP A 29 11.50 10.97 6.82
CA ASP A 29 12.44 9.87 6.92
C ASP A 29 11.83 8.51 6.54
N LEU A 30 10.57 8.44 6.06
CA LEU A 30 9.86 7.19 5.76
C LEU A 30 10.68 6.28 4.83
N PHE A 31 11.22 6.83 3.75
CA PHE A 31 11.99 6.06 2.76
C PHE A 31 13.40 5.69 3.23
N THR A 32 13.86 6.16 4.40
CA THR A 32 15.09 5.67 5.05
C THR A 32 14.86 4.36 5.83
N LYS A 33 13.60 4.02 6.15
CA LYS A 33 13.24 2.82 6.91
C LYS A 33 13.33 1.53 6.09
N SER A 34 13.08 0.37 6.69
CA SER A 34 12.97 -0.89 5.92
C SER A 34 11.74 -0.85 4.99
N PRO A 35 11.74 -1.57 3.84
CA PRO A 35 10.60 -1.62 2.93
C PRO A 35 9.31 -2.05 3.64
N ILE A 36 9.39 -3.03 4.55
CA ILE A 36 8.25 -3.48 5.37
C ILE A 36 7.63 -2.34 6.17
N LYS A 37 8.44 -1.44 6.75
CA LYS A 37 7.93 -0.28 7.51
C LYS A 37 7.21 0.72 6.61
N VAL A 38 7.66 0.87 5.36
CA VAL A 38 6.99 1.72 4.37
C VAL A 38 5.63 1.12 3.97
N ILE A 39 5.59 -0.19 3.67
CA ILE A 39 4.32 -0.89 3.39
C ILE A 39 3.36 -0.79 4.57
N LYS A 40 3.85 -1.00 5.80
CA LYS A 40 3.01 -0.90 7.01
C LYS A 40 2.41 0.51 7.17
N ALA A 41 3.20 1.56 6.94
CA ALA A 41 2.69 2.93 7.01
C ALA A 41 1.58 3.20 5.98
N PHE A 42 1.71 2.64 4.76
CA PHE A 42 0.67 2.69 3.76
C PHE A 42 -0.59 1.91 4.15
N MET A 43 -0.44 0.66 4.62
CA MET A 43 -1.60 -0.14 5.04
C MET A 43 -2.36 0.50 6.21
N GLN A 44 -1.64 1.14 7.15
CA GLN A 44 -2.28 1.93 8.21
C GLN A 44 -3.07 3.12 7.66
N HIS A 45 -2.63 3.73 6.56
CA HIS A 45 -3.39 4.81 5.92
C HIS A 45 -4.66 4.26 5.25
N VAL A 46 -4.57 3.15 4.51
CA VAL A 46 -5.72 2.51 3.85
C VAL A 46 -6.77 2.06 4.87
N ASP A 47 -6.34 1.39 5.94
CA ASP A 47 -7.19 0.92 7.04
C ASP A 47 -7.98 2.07 7.70
N HIS A 48 -7.34 3.21 7.93
CA HIS A 48 -7.97 4.36 8.58
C HIS A 48 -8.85 5.23 7.68
N VAL A 49 -8.73 5.15 6.35
CA VAL A 49 -9.36 6.12 5.43
C VAL A 49 -10.39 5.49 4.50
N GLU A 50 -10.17 4.24 4.05
CA GLU A 50 -10.91 3.70 2.90
C GLU A 50 -11.82 2.53 3.25
N LEU A 51 -11.59 1.79 4.35
CA LEU A 51 -12.33 0.57 4.70
C LEU A 51 -12.73 0.52 6.20
N PRO A 52 -13.51 1.50 6.72
CA PRO A 52 -13.84 1.56 8.15
C PRO A 52 -14.77 0.44 8.67
N ASP A 53 -15.43 -0.31 7.78
CA ASP A 53 -16.46 -1.30 8.13
C ASP A 53 -16.02 -2.78 7.91
N GLU A 54 -14.78 -3.03 7.45
CA GLU A 54 -14.20 -4.38 7.37
C GLU A 54 -12.85 -4.40 8.11
N ASP A 55 -12.64 -5.38 9.01
CA ASP A 55 -11.30 -5.70 9.55
C ASP A 55 -10.44 -6.25 8.39
N VAL A 56 -9.87 -5.36 7.58
CA VAL A 56 -9.03 -5.73 6.45
C VAL A 56 -7.62 -6.05 6.95
N GLY A 57 -7.37 -7.34 7.12
CA GLY A 57 -6.02 -7.85 7.38
C GLY A 57 -5.17 -7.85 6.12
N TYR A 58 -3.85 -8.01 6.28
CA TYR A 58 -2.98 -8.32 5.16
C TYR A 58 -1.81 -9.21 5.59
N GLU A 59 -1.38 -10.08 4.70
CA GLU A 59 -0.11 -10.79 4.81
C GLU A 59 0.85 -10.30 3.73
N LEU A 60 2.09 -10.01 4.14
CA LEU A 60 3.13 -9.53 3.23
C LEU A 60 4.11 -10.66 2.91
N TYR A 61 4.21 -11.03 1.64
CA TYR A 61 5.12 -12.08 1.18
C TYR A 61 6.48 -11.53 0.79
N SER A 62 6.51 -10.33 0.20
CA SER A 62 7.75 -9.68 -0.21
C SER A 62 7.66 -8.18 -0.12
N ALA A 63 8.79 -7.55 0.18
CA ALA A 63 8.95 -6.11 0.23
C ALA A 63 10.34 -5.74 -0.32
N LEU A 64 10.35 -5.03 -1.44
CA LEU A 64 11.54 -4.64 -2.17
C LEU A 64 11.68 -3.13 -2.16
N LYS A 65 12.91 -2.62 -2.08
CA LYS A 65 13.20 -1.19 -2.16
C LYS A 65 14.20 -0.91 -3.25
N ASN A 66 13.79 -0.11 -4.23
CA ASN A 66 14.69 0.54 -5.16
C ASN A 66 15.23 1.82 -4.52
N LYS A 67 16.48 1.78 -4.05
CA LYS A 67 17.13 2.92 -3.37
C LYS A 67 17.44 4.08 -4.31
N GLU A 68 17.68 3.79 -5.59
CA GLU A 68 18.02 4.81 -6.60
C GLU A 68 16.82 5.70 -6.91
N HIS A 69 15.63 5.10 -7.01
CA HIS A 69 14.40 5.82 -7.36
C HIS A 69 13.46 6.07 -6.16
N SER A 70 13.86 5.69 -4.94
CA SER A 70 13.03 5.78 -3.73
C SER A 70 11.66 5.10 -3.88
N VAL A 71 11.60 4.00 -4.61
CA VAL A 71 10.36 3.22 -4.80
C VAL A 71 10.37 2.00 -3.90
N VAL A 72 9.28 1.74 -3.19
CA VAL A 72 9.05 0.49 -2.44
C VAL A 72 7.95 -0.30 -3.11
N THR A 73 8.22 -1.58 -3.40
CA THR A 73 7.24 -2.52 -3.94
C THR A 73 6.90 -3.56 -2.89
N GLY A 74 5.62 -3.80 -2.65
CA GLY A 74 5.10 -4.86 -1.78
C GLY A 74 4.25 -5.84 -2.59
N LEU A 75 4.29 -7.12 -2.21
CA LEU A 75 3.43 -8.18 -2.74
C LEU A 75 2.89 -9.00 -1.56
N GLY A 76 1.60 -9.29 -1.57
CA GLY A 76 0.96 -10.04 -0.50
C GLY A 76 -0.47 -10.43 -0.82
N ILE A 77 -1.23 -10.71 0.23
CA ILE A 77 -2.67 -10.93 0.19
C ILE A 77 -3.37 -9.96 1.15
N LEU A 78 -4.51 -9.43 0.73
CA LEU A 78 -5.49 -8.80 1.60
C LEU A 78 -6.40 -9.91 2.13
N CYS A 79 -6.61 -9.94 3.44
CA CYS A 79 -7.47 -10.91 4.11
C CYS A 79 -8.82 -10.25 4.38
N LEU A 80 -9.79 -10.49 3.52
CA LEU A 80 -11.14 -9.93 3.60
C LEU A 80 -12.11 -10.97 4.15
N ASN A 81 -13.25 -10.51 4.68
CA ASN A 81 -14.30 -11.41 5.20
C ASN A 81 -14.82 -12.41 4.16
N HIS A 82 -14.77 -12.02 2.89
CA HIS A 82 -15.28 -12.79 1.75
C HIS A 82 -14.18 -13.55 0.98
N GLY A 83 -12.94 -13.52 1.46
CA GLY A 83 -11.82 -14.28 0.90
C GLY A 83 -10.53 -13.46 0.77
N ASP A 84 -9.45 -14.15 0.45
CA ASP A 84 -8.14 -13.52 0.28
C ASP A 84 -7.94 -13.03 -1.16
N ILE A 85 -7.44 -11.80 -1.30
CA ILE A 85 -7.17 -11.18 -2.60
C ILE A 85 -5.69 -10.84 -2.71
N PRO A 86 -4.95 -11.36 -3.71
CA PRO A 86 -3.57 -10.94 -3.92
C PRO A 86 -3.48 -9.47 -4.30
N PHE A 87 -2.50 -8.78 -3.73
CA PHE A 87 -2.21 -7.38 -4.05
C PHE A 87 -0.73 -7.18 -4.38
N MET A 88 -0.47 -6.19 -5.23
CA MET A 88 0.84 -5.58 -5.41
C MET A 88 0.72 -4.09 -5.19
N VAL A 89 1.67 -3.49 -4.47
CA VAL A 89 1.69 -2.03 -4.26
C VAL A 89 3.04 -1.45 -4.61
N MET A 90 3.05 -0.29 -5.24
CA MET A 90 4.24 0.55 -5.46
C MET A 90 4.04 1.88 -4.74
N ILE A 91 5.01 2.27 -3.93
CA ILE A 91 4.96 3.48 -3.09
C ILE A 91 6.18 4.34 -3.41
N SER A 92 5.95 5.61 -3.70
CA SER A 92 6.98 6.61 -4.02
C SER A 92 6.71 7.95 -3.35
N PRO A 93 7.74 8.79 -3.14
CA PRO A 93 7.54 10.21 -2.89
C PRO A 93 6.69 10.81 -4.02
N LYS A 94 5.66 11.59 -3.68
CA LYS A 94 4.93 12.33 -4.70
C LYS A 94 5.82 13.46 -5.22
N ALA A 95 6.05 13.50 -6.52
CA ALA A 95 6.76 14.61 -7.14
C ALA A 95 5.98 15.92 -6.89
N GLY A 96 6.69 16.96 -6.46
CA GLY A 96 6.12 18.29 -6.21
C GLY A 96 5.65 18.99 -7.47
#